data_AF-A0A3A8HQT0-F1
#
_entry.id   AF-A0A3A8HQT0-F1
#
_cell.length_a   1.000
_cell.length_b   1.000
_cell.length_c   1.000
_cell.angle_alpha   90.00
_cell.angle_beta   90.00
_cell.angle_gamma   90.00
#
_symmetry.space_group_name_H-M   'P 1'
#
loop_
_entity.id
_entity.type
_entity.pdbx_description
1 polymer ?
#
loop_
_entity_poly.entity_id
_entity_poly.type
_entity_poly.pdbx_seq_one_letter_code
_entity_poly.pdbx_strand_id
1 'polypeptide(L)' 'MDYLELPTKLGEIEITSPMGEDLRRVQAAFREGVTERDVHVIISGGRRFVVVAAEMTVITNDLDIFESSLESF' A
#
# COMPACT_ATOMS: atom_id res chain seq x y z
N MET A 1 15.25 3.60 18.51
CA MET A 1 13.85 3.52 18.03
C MET A 1 13.93 3.70 16.55
N ASP A 2 13.89 2.60 15.81
CA ASP A 2 13.95 2.62 14.36
C ASP A 2 12.55 2.94 13.85
N TYR A 3 12.28 4.24 13.64
CA TYR A 3 11.12 4.62 12.86
C TYR A 3 11.37 4.11 11.44
N LEU A 4 10.56 3.15 11.01
CA LEU A 4 10.61 2.60 9.66
C LEU A 4 10.53 3.79 8.69
N GLU A 5 11.61 4.06 7.93
CA GLU A 5 11.60 5.03 6.84
C GLU A 5 10.57 4.56 5.80
N LEU A 6 9.33 4.98 5.97
CA LEU A 6 8.29 4.75 5.00
C LEU A 6 8.47 5.77 3.88
N PRO A 7 8.68 5.33 2.63
CA PRO A 7 8.81 6.25 1.51
C PRO A 7 7.55 7.12 1.42
N THR A 8 7.76 8.44 1.47
CA THR A 8 6.69 9.45 1.40
C THR A 8 6.01 9.51 0.03
N LYS A 9 6.63 8.89 -0.99
CA LYS A 9 6.07 8.72 -2.32
C LYS A 9 6.54 7.40 -2.92
N LEU A 10 5.59 6.55 -3.24
CA LEU A 10 5.81 5.33 -4.01
C LEU A 10 5.18 5.56 -5.40
N GLY A 11 5.98 5.43 -6.46
CA GLY A 11 5.49 5.44 -7.84
C GLY A 11 5.08 4.03 -8.27
N GLU A 12 4.14 3.93 -9.21
CA GLU A 12 3.70 2.65 -9.79
C GLU A 12 3.30 1.63 -8.71
N ILE A 13 2.38 2.03 -7.83
CA ILE A 13 1.92 1.19 -6.74
C ILE A 13 0.89 0.19 -7.26
N GLU A 14 1.16 -1.09 -7.06
CA GLU A 14 0.16 -2.15 -7.18
C GLU A 14 -0.11 -2.74 -5.79
N ILE A 15 -1.39 -2.83 -5.42
CA ILE A 15 -1.81 -3.49 -4.19
C ILE A 15 -2.37 -4.86 -4.56
N THR A 16 -1.77 -5.91 -4.01
CA THR A 16 -2.12 -7.30 -4.31
C THR A 16 -2.46 -8.06 -3.03
N SER A 17 -3.15 -9.19 -3.21
CA SER A 17 -3.45 -10.11 -2.11
C SER A 17 -2.16 -10.80 -1.60
N PRO A 18 -2.05 -11.02 -0.28
CA PRO A 18 -0.94 -11.77 0.27
C PRO A 18 -0.95 -13.23 -0.19
N MET A 19 0.24 -13.79 -0.36
CA MET A 19 0.42 -15.24 -0.58
C MET A 19 0.53 -15.97 0.76
N GLY A 20 0.34 -17.30 0.76
CA GLY A 20 0.44 -18.11 1.98
C GLY A 20 1.82 -18.08 2.66
N GLU A 21 2.88 -17.69 1.95
CA GLU A 21 4.19 -17.42 2.57
C GLU A 21 4.21 -16.09 3.34
N ASP A 22 3.59 -15.04 2.80
CA ASP A 22 3.50 -13.74 3.46
C ASP A 22 2.75 -13.86 4.78
N LEU A 23 1.62 -14.57 4.77
CA LEU A 23 0.82 -14.84 5.97
C LEU A 23 1.61 -15.59 7.03
N ARG A 24 2.37 -16.62 6.65
CA ARG A 24 3.24 -17.35 7.58
C ARG A 24 4.33 -16.46 8.17
N ARG A 25 4.93 -15.59 7.36
CA ARG A 25 5.95 -14.64 7.82
C ARG A 25 5.38 -13.62 8.81
N VAL A 26 4.18 -13.12 8.54
CA VAL A 26 3.47 -12.20 9.44
C VAL A 26 3.07 -12.91 10.74
N GLN A 27 2.50 -14.11 10.69
CA GLN A 27 2.16 -14.89 11.89
C GLN A 27 3.40 -15.23 12.75
N ALA A 28 4.56 -15.47 12.12
CA ALA A 28 5.80 -15.71 12.86
C ALA A 28 6.32 -14.43 13.53
N ALA A 29 6.10 -13.25 12.93
CA ALA A 29 6.56 -11.97 13.45
C ALA A 29 5.61 -11.36 14.49
N PHE A 30 4.30 -11.55 14.32
CA PHE A 30 3.25 -11.02 15.19
C PHE A 30 2.62 -12.16 15.98
N ARG A 31 2.72 -12.09 17.31
CA ARG A 31 2.33 -13.21 18.18
C ARG A 31 0.83 -13.52 18.12
N GLU A 32 -0.04 -12.51 18.05
CA GLU A 32 -1.50 -12.67 17.93
C GLU A 32 -2.15 -11.42 17.30
N GLY A 33 -3.38 -11.56 16.78
CA GLY A 33 -4.25 -10.42 16.44
C GLY A 33 -4.21 -9.93 14.99
N VAL A 34 -3.39 -10.52 14.12
CA VAL A 34 -3.36 -10.20 12.69
C VAL A 34 -4.13 -11.25 11.90
N THR A 35 -5.20 -10.85 11.24
CA THR A 35 -5.97 -11.70 10.34
C THR A 35 -5.50 -11.53 8.90
N GLU A 36 -5.84 -12.46 8.02
CA GLU A 36 -5.48 -12.36 6.60
C GLU A 36 -6.00 -11.08 5.93
N ARG A 37 -7.08 -10.51 6.46
CA ARG A 37 -7.68 -9.26 5.97
C ARG A 37 -6.84 -8.02 6.28
N ASP A 38 -5.97 -8.12 7.28
CA ASP A 38 -5.12 -7.03 7.74
C ASP A 38 -3.77 -7.05 7.02
N VAL A 39 -3.50 -8.07 6.19
CA VAL A 39 -2.25 -8.24 5.46
C VAL A 39 -2.43 -7.86 4.01
N HIS A 40 -1.62 -6.92 3.55
CA HIS A 40 -1.60 -6.44 2.18
C HIS A 40 -0.20 -6.50 1.60
N VAL A 41 -0.11 -6.63 0.28
CA VAL A 41 1.18 -6.58 -0.42
C VAL A 41 1.20 -5.36 -1.33
N ILE A 42 2.20 -4.53 -1.11
CA ILE A 42 2.48 -3.37 -1.95
C ILE A 42 3.66 -3.71 -2.86
N ILE A 43 3.47 -3.55 -4.16
CA ILE A 43 4.54 -3.59 -5.15
C ILE A 43 4.79 -2.15 -5.61
N SER A 44 6.05 -1.72 -5.57
CA SER A 44 6.45 -0.41 -6.10
C SER A 44 7.87 -0.48 -6.62
N GLY A 45 8.10 0.01 -7.84
CA GLY A 45 9.43 0.04 -8.47
C GLY A 45 10.12 -1.34 -8.51
N GLY A 46 9.35 -2.41 -8.73
CA GLY A 46 9.84 -3.80 -8.74
C GLY A 46 10.16 -4.39 -7.36
N ARG A 47 9.93 -3.65 -6.27
CA ARG A 47 10.12 -4.13 -4.89
C ARG A 47 8.78 -4.52 -4.27
N ARG A 48 8.76 -5.64 -3.55
CA ARG A 48 7.60 -6.19 -2.84
C ARG A 48 7.70 -5.90 -1.34
N PHE A 49 6.63 -5.36 -0.77
CA PHE A 49 6.52 -5.01 0.64
C PHE A 49 5.27 -5.67 1.23
N VAL A 50 5.44 -6.45 2.31
CA VAL A 50 4.32 -7.00 3.08
C VAL A 50 3.98 -6.02 4.19
N VAL A 51 2.72 -5.61 4.25
CA VAL A 51 2.24 -4.58 5.16
C VAL A 51 1.10 -5.15 6.00
N VAL A 52 1.15 -4.90 7.30
CA VAL A 52 0.02 -5.15 8.21
C VAL A 52 -0.64 -3.81 8.49
N ALA A 53 -1.90 -3.65 8.10
CA ALA A 53 -2.65 -2.41 8.24
C ALA A 53 -3.92 -2.64 9.07
N ALA A 54 -4.18 -1.76 10.04
CA ALA A 54 -5.43 -1.78 10.79
C ALA A 54 -6.61 -1.20 9.99
N GLU A 55 -6.32 -0.36 9.00
CA GLU A 55 -7.30 0.24 8.10
C GLU A 55 -6.65 0.55 6.75
N MET A 56 -7.40 0.37 5.67
CA MET A 56 -6.97 0.70 4.31
C MET A 56 -8.10 1.45 3.59
N THR A 57 -7.79 2.62 3.06
CA THR A 57 -8.69 3.41 2.21
C THR A 57 -8.01 3.72 0.90
N VAL A 58 -8.65 3.37 -0.22
CA VAL A 58 -8.19 3.73 -1.56
C VAL A 58 -8.99 4.94 -2.03
N ILE A 59 -8.29 6.03 -2.32
CA ILE A 59 -8.88 7.25 -2.86
C ILE A 59 -8.28 7.46 -4.25
N THR A 60 -9.09 7.25 -5.28
CA THR A 60 -8.71 7.55 -6.66
C THR A 60 -9.07 9.00 -6.96
N ASN A 61 -8.09 9.79 -7.41
CA ASN A 61 -8.32 11.14 -7.88
C ASN A 61 -8.24 11.13 -9.40
N ASP A 62 -9.40 11.04 -10.06
CA ASP A 62 -9.54 11.15 -11.52
C ASP A 62 -9.62 12.62 -11.98
N LEU A 63 -9.17 13.57 -11.16
CA LEU A 63 -9.27 14.97 -11.50
C LEU A 63 -8.21 15.27 -12.55
N ASP A 64 -8.65 15.44 -13.79
CA ASP A 64 -7.85 16.02 -14.87
C ASP A 64 -7.64 17.51 -14.56
N ILE A 65 -6.73 17.78 -13.62
CA ILE A 65 -6.46 19.12 -13.04
C ILE A 65 -5.99 20.13 -14.11
N PHE A 66 -5.80 19.69 -15.35
CA PHE A 66 -5.25 20.45 -16.46
C PHE A 66 -6.26 20.74 -17.60
N GLU A 67 -7.47 20.17 -17.61
CA GLU A 67 -8.41 20.40 -18.73
C GLU A 67 -9.33 21.64 -18.57
N SER A 68 -9.50 22.19 -17.36
CA SER A 68 -10.49 23.27 -17.12
C SER A 68 -9.98 24.71 -17.19
N SER A 69 -8.71 24.97 -17.53
CA SER A 69 -8.16 26.35 -17.48
C SER A 69 -7.74 26.95 -18.84
N LEU A 70 -8.00 26.28 -19.97
CA LEU A 70 -7.53 26.73 -21.30
C LEU A 70 -8.64 27.13 -22.28
N GLU A 71 -9.91 27.17 -21.87
CA GLU A 71 -11.03 27.59 -22.73
C GLU A 71 -11.66 28.93 -22.30
N SER A 72 -10.86 29.93 -21.91
CA SER A 72 -11.33 31.32 -21.77
C SER A 72 -10.17 32.32 -21.82
N PHE A 73 -9.65 32.61 -23.00
CA PHE A 73 -8.92 33.86 -23.29
C PHE A 73 -9.48 34.50 -24.56
#